data_AF-A0A093QQ13-F1
#
_entry.id   AF-A0A093QQ13-F1
#
_cell.length_a   1.000
_cell.length_b   1.000
_cell.length_c   1.000
_cell.angle_alpha   90.00
_cell.angle_beta   90.00
_cell.angle_gamma   90.00
#
_symmetry.space_group_name_H-M   'P 1'
#
loop_
_entity.id
_entity.type
_entity.pdbx_description
1 polymer ?
#
loop_
_entity_poly.entity_id
_entity_poly.type
_entity_poly.pdbx_seq_one_letter_code
_entity_poly.pdbx_strand_id
1 'polypeptide(L)' 'PHVTLLSLSLQEQAQGTMLKVLTSFKSSEIEQAVNSLDRNGVDLLMKYIYKGFEKPTENSSAILLQWHEK' A
#
# COMPACT_ATOMS: atom_id res chain seq x y z
N PRO A 1 -7.15 26.79 -0.56
CA PRO A 1 -5.69 26.56 -0.51
C PRO A 1 -5.22 25.80 0.74
N HIS A 2 -5.55 26.26 1.96
CA HIS A 2 -5.08 25.61 3.19
C HIS A 2 -5.67 24.21 3.43
N VAL A 3 -6.97 24.04 3.20
CA VAL A 3 -7.67 22.73 3.30
C VAL A 3 -7.09 21.71 2.31
N THR A 4 -6.77 22.14 1.09
CA THR A 4 -6.16 21.28 0.06
C THR A 4 -4.77 20.81 0.47
N LEU A 5 -3.93 21.69 1.03
CA LEU A 5 -2.60 21.32 1.53
C LEU A 5 -2.68 20.33 2.69
N LEU A 6 -3.65 20.53 3.61
CA LEU A 6 -3.89 19.59 4.71
C LEU A 6 -4.37 18.21 4.20
N SER A 7 -5.22 18.17 3.17
CA SER A 7 -5.64 16.89 2.58
C SER A 7 -4.49 16.15 1.90
N LEU A 8 -3.56 16.87 1.28
CA LEU A 8 -2.38 16.29 0.64
C LEU A 8 -1.43 15.67 1.67
N SER A 9 -1.14 16.38 2.76
CA SER A 9 -0.24 15.87 3.81
C SER A 9 -0.82 14.63 4.52
N LEU A 10 -2.14 14.59 4.74
CA LEU A 10 -2.82 13.41 5.28
C LEU A 10 -2.73 12.22 4.31
N GLN A 11 -2.87 12.46 3.01
CA GLN A 11 -2.74 11.41 2.00
C GLN A 11 -1.31 10.85 1.96
N GLU A 12 -0.28 11.69 2.04
CA GLU A 12 1.11 11.25 2.10
C GLU A 12 1.40 10.43 3.37
N GLN A 13 0.84 10.82 4.51
CA GLN A 13 0.98 10.07 5.76
C GLN A 13 0.29 8.70 5.69
N ALA A 14 -0.90 8.63 5.09
CA ALA A 14 -1.62 7.38 4.88
C ALA A 14 -0.83 6.44 3.96
N GLN A 15 -0.26 6.96 2.88
CA GLN A 15 0.61 6.20 1.96
C GLN A 15 1.84 5.66 2.67
N GLY A 16 2.55 6.50 3.44
CA GLY A 16 3.74 6.07 4.18
C GLY A 16 3.43 5.01 5.23
N THR A 17 2.28 5.10 5.88
CA THR A 17 1.81 4.08 6.82
C THR A 17 1.48 2.77 6.10
N MET A 18 0.77 2.84 4.98
CA MET A 18 0.41 1.66 4.20
C MET A 18 1.64 0.94 3.68
N LEU A 19 2.61 1.67 3.13
CA LEU A 19 3.86 1.06 2.64
C LEU A 19 4.61 0.34 3.76
N LYS A 20 4.70 0.94 4.95
CA LYS A 20 5.31 0.29 6.13
C LYS A 20 4.59 -1.01 6.49
N VAL A 21 3.25 -0.99 6.52
CA VAL A 21 2.45 -2.19 6.77
C VAL A 21 2.77 -3.26 5.72
N LEU A 22 2.64 -2.96 4.43
CA LEU A 22 2.90 -3.92 3.34
C LEU A 22 4.31 -4.52 3.40
N THR A 23 5.32 -3.71 3.72
CA THR A 23 6.72 -4.17 3.84
C THR A 23 7.01 -4.97 5.11
N SER A 24 6.12 -4.93 6.11
CA SER A 24 6.31 -5.63 7.39
C SER A 24 5.77 -7.06 7.41
N PHE A 25 4.93 -7.43 6.44
CA PHE A 25 4.39 -8.78 6.31
C PHE A 25 5.48 -9.76 5.84
N LYS A 26 5.43 -10.99 6.34
CA LYS A 26 6.16 -12.09 5.70
C LYS A 26 5.41 -12.51 4.44
N SER A 27 6.13 -12.92 3.40
CA SER A 27 5.51 -13.37 2.14
C SER A 27 4.48 -14.49 2.34
N SER A 28 4.66 -15.35 3.35
CA SER A 28 3.72 -16.43 3.70
C SER A 28 2.38 -15.96 4.25
N GLU A 29 2.28 -14.71 4.72
CA GLU A 29 1.08 -14.15 5.36
C GLU A 29 0.25 -13.29 4.39
N ILE A 30 0.83 -12.90 3.25
CA ILE A 30 0.22 -11.99 2.26
C ILE A 30 -1.09 -12.56 1.72
N GLU A 31 -1.09 -13.82 1.27
CA GLU A 31 -2.26 -14.44 0.65
C GLU A 31 -3.45 -14.51 1.61
N GLN A 32 -3.20 -14.86 2.88
CA GLN A 32 -4.24 -14.85 3.90
C GLN A 32 -4.78 -13.44 4.15
N ALA A 33 -3.91 -12.43 4.17
CA ALA A 33 -4.32 -11.04 4.36
C ALA A 33 -5.20 -10.55 3.20
N VAL A 34 -4.82 -10.82 1.95
CA VAL A 34 -5.62 -10.46 0.77
C VAL A 34 -6.98 -11.15 0.79
N ASN A 35 -7.03 -12.44 1.13
CA ASN A 35 -8.28 -13.21 1.23
C ASN A 35 -9.23 -12.71 2.34
N SER A 36 -8.72 -11.94 3.31
CA SER A 36 -9.55 -11.33 4.36
C SER A 36 -10.21 -10.01 3.95
N LEU A 37 -9.82 -9.44 2.81
CA LEU A 37 -10.36 -8.18 2.30
C LEU A 37 -11.63 -8.42 1.48
N ASP A 38 -12.59 -7.51 1.62
CA ASP A 38 -13.70 -7.43 0.66
C ASP A 38 -13.23 -6.79 -0.66
N ARG A 39 -14.10 -6.79 -1.68
CA ARG A 39 -13.80 -6.24 -3.01
C ARG A 39 -13.29 -4.80 -2.98
N ASN A 40 -13.83 -3.95 -2.10
CA ASN A 40 -13.37 -2.57 -1.97
C ASN A 40 -12.00 -2.50 -1.30
N GLY A 41 -11.73 -3.39 -0.34
CA GLY A 41 -10.42 -3.53 0.28
C GLY A 41 -9.34 -3.92 -0.72
N VAL A 42 -9.62 -4.88 -1.62
CA VAL A 42 -8.69 -5.28 -2.69
C VAL A 42 -8.45 -4.15 -3.70
N ASP A 43 -9.49 -3.43 -4.11
CA ASP A 43 -9.36 -2.25 -4.99
C ASP A 43 -8.50 -1.15 -4.33
N LEU A 44 -8.70 -0.91 -3.04
CA LEU A 44 -7.92 0.05 -2.29
C LEU A 44 -6.46 -0.39 -2.14
N LEU A 45 -6.22 -1.67 -1.85
CA LEU A 45 -4.88 -2.26 -1.81
C LEU A 45 -4.14 -2.02 -3.13
N MET A 46 -4.77 -2.32 -4.28
CA MET A 46 -4.18 -2.12 -5.60
C MET A 46 -3.81 -0.65 -5.85
N LYS A 47 -4.66 0.30 -5.46
CA LYS A 47 -4.34 1.75 -5.55
C LYS A 47 -3.08 2.11 -4.77
N TYR A 48 -2.92 1.58 -3.56
CA TYR A 48 -1.73 1.83 -2.75
C TYR A 48 -0.48 1.13 -3.29
N ILE A 49 -0.61 -0.06 -3.89
CA ILE A 49 0.51 -0.75 -4.55
C ILE A 49 1.04 0.09 -5.72
N TYR A 50 0.16 0.55 -6.63
CA TYR A 50 0.58 1.41 -7.74
C TYR A 50 1.19 2.74 -7.26
N LYS A 51 0.63 3.34 -6.21
CA LYS A 51 1.24 4.53 -5.59
C LYS A 51 2.61 4.24 -4.97
N GLY A 52 2.83 3.06 -4.38
CA GLY A 52 4.14 2.65 -3.89
C GLY A 52 5.19 2.56 -5.00
N PHE A 53 4.80 2.12 -6.20
CA PHE A 53 5.70 2.09 -7.36
C PHE A 53 6.08 3.47 -7.90
N GLU A 54 5.27 4.52 -7.67
CA GLU A 54 5.63 5.90 -8.07
C GLU A 54 6.80 6.46 -7.24
N LYS A 55 6.98 5.98 -6.00
CA LYS A 55 8.03 6.43 -5.07
C LYS A 55 8.73 5.21 -4.44
N PRO A 56 9.53 4.45 -5.21
CA PRO A 56 10.16 3.24 -4.71
C PRO A 56 11.16 3.58 -3.60
N THR A 57 11.05 2.86 -2.49
CA THR A 57 12.08 2.81 -1.44
C THR A 57 12.87 1.51 -1.53
N GLU A 58 14.01 1.41 -0.85
CA GLU A 58 14.82 0.20 -0.84
C GLU A 58 13.96 -1.05 -0.52
N ASN A 59 14.09 -2.10 -1.34
CA ASN A 59 13.36 -3.37 -1.27
C ASN A 59 11.81 -3.32 -1.36
N SER A 60 11.20 -2.13 -1.45
CA SER A 60 9.74 -2.00 -1.53
C SER A 60 9.15 -2.61 -2.80
N SER A 61 9.80 -2.45 -3.96
CA SER A 61 9.25 -2.93 -5.23
C SER A 61 9.07 -4.45 -5.27
N ALA A 62 9.99 -5.21 -4.66
CA ALA A 62 9.91 -6.67 -4.65
C ALA A 62 8.72 -7.16 -3.82
N ILE A 63 8.51 -6.58 -2.63
CA ILE A 63 7.36 -6.96 -1.80
C ILE A 63 6.05 -6.45 -2.39
N LEU A 64 6.02 -5.26 -2.99
CA LEU A 64 4.84 -4.74 -3.69
C LEU A 64 4.41 -5.64 -4.87
N LEU A 65 5.36 -6.26 -5.57
CA LEU A 65 5.06 -7.27 -6.60
C LEU A 65 4.44 -8.53 -5.99
N GLN A 66 4.92 -9.00 -4.84
CA GLN A 66 4.31 -10.14 -4.13
C GLN A 66 2.87 -9.84 -3.70
N TRP A 67 2.59 -8.61 -3.25
CA TRP A 67 1.23 -8.17 -2.94
C TRP A 67 0.34 -8.06 -4.19
N HIS A 68 0.90 -7.65 -5.32
CA HIS A 68 0.18 -7.53 -6.59
C HIS A 68 -0.19 -8.89 -7.20
N GLU A 69 0.62 -9.93 -6.98
CA GLU A 69 0.37 -11.29 -7.48
C GLU A 69 -0.75 -12.03 -6.75
N LYS A 70 -1.19 -11.54 -5.59
CA LYS A 70 -2.22 -12.16 -4.74
C LYS A 70 -3.55 -11.43 -4.89
#